data_AF-A0A929ICL1-F1
#
_entry.id   AF-A0A929ICL1-F1
#
_cell.length_a   1.000
_cell.length_b   1.000
_cell.length_c   1.000
_cell.angle_alpha   90.00
_cell.angle_beta   90.00
_cell.angle_gamma   90.00
#
_symmetry.space_group_name_H-M   'P 1'
#
loop_
_entity.id
_entity.type
_entity.pdbx_description
1 polymer ?
#
loop_
_entity_poly.entity_id
_entity_poly.type
_entity_poly.pdbx_seq_one_letter_code
_entity_poly.pdbx_strand_id
1 'polypeptide(L)'
;MKDHDIYVRTDKGAEEVAHRSKGLNSICRHVLILINGQSTVGELADRAPDSWQIRDKLAELESNGLISTGKTTKVAVAPAPVIETMADPVVEQQDETEATDAPADVALNLIDALIAAAEQTLGGSAAKVVARIKNSGEDDAAIKTTVDSCVKLVTLIVSESKAVELRKAFDQVLGNS
;
A
#
# COMPACT_ATOMS: atom_id res chain seq x y z
N MET A 1 29.71 2.89 -8.10
CA MET A 1 29.33 3.01 -6.69
C MET A 1 30.57 2.91 -5.82
N LYS A 2 30.87 3.96 -5.07
CA LYS A 2 32.00 4.09 -4.13
C LYS A 2 31.46 4.15 -2.70
N ASP A 3 32.30 3.84 -1.72
CA ASP A 3 31.88 3.76 -0.31
C ASP A 3 31.45 5.09 0.29
N HIS A 4 31.90 6.21 -0.29
CA HIS A 4 31.52 7.57 0.12
C HIS A 4 30.37 8.16 -0.70
N ASP A 5 29.76 7.39 -1.62
CA ASP A 5 28.60 7.88 -2.36
C ASP A 5 27.38 7.98 -1.43
N ILE A 6 26.61 9.06 -1.55
CA ILE A 6 25.36 9.25 -0.81
C ILE A 6 24.21 9.05 -1.78
N TYR A 7 23.33 8.11 -1.43
CA TYR A 7 22.08 7.88 -2.16
C TYR A 7 20.94 8.64 -1.52
N VAL A 8 20.05 9.16 -2.36
CA VAL A 8 18.84 9.87 -1.94
C VAL A 8 17.63 9.13 -2.50
N ARG A 9 16.56 9.03 -1.70
CA ARG A 9 15.29 8.47 -2.18
C ARG A 9 14.66 9.40 -3.21
N THR A 10 14.16 8.83 -4.30
CA THR A 10 13.33 9.53 -5.28
C THR A 10 11.86 9.49 -4.85
N ASP A 11 11.00 10.24 -5.53
CA ASP A 11 9.54 10.19 -5.30
C ASP A 11 9.01 8.76 -5.47
N LYS A 12 9.51 8.03 -6.48
CA LYS A 12 9.21 6.61 -6.70
C LYS A 12 9.65 5.71 -5.53
N GLY A 13 10.78 6.04 -4.90
CA GLY A 13 11.26 5.36 -3.71
C GLY A 13 10.37 5.61 -2.49
N ALA A 14 9.91 6.87 -2.32
CA ALA A 14 9.00 7.24 -1.25
C ALA A 14 7.62 6.58 -1.42
N GLU A 15 7.08 6.59 -2.65
CA GLU A 15 5.86 5.89 -3.03
C GLU A 15 5.96 4.39 -2.76
N GLU A 16 7.11 3.76 -3.02
CA GLU A 16 7.30 2.34 -2.74
C GLU A 16 7.31 2.03 -1.24
N VAL A 17 7.92 2.89 -0.43
CA VAL A 17 7.88 2.74 1.03
C VAL A 17 6.44 2.93 1.54
N ALA A 18 5.68 3.87 0.97
CA ALA A 18 4.31 4.16 1.39
C ALA A 18 3.30 3.08 0.92
N HIS A 19 3.31 2.74 -0.36
CA HIS A 19 2.25 1.98 -1.02
C HIS A 19 2.64 0.56 -1.39
N ARG A 20 3.93 0.17 -1.27
CA ARG A 20 4.43 -1.19 -1.58
C ARG A 20 4.04 -1.63 -2.99
N SER A 21 4.05 -0.67 -3.90
CA SER A 21 3.42 -0.71 -5.22
C SER A 21 4.15 -1.55 -6.27
N LYS A 22 5.45 -1.81 -6.08
CA LYS A 22 6.29 -2.46 -7.10
C LYS A 22 6.77 -3.85 -6.72
N GLY A 23 6.26 -4.41 -5.61
CA GLY A 23 6.59 -5.77 -5.19
C GLY A 23 8.07 -5.97 -4.87
N LEU A 24 8.76 -4.92 -4.40
CA LEU A 24 10.18 -5.06 -4.05
C LEU A 24 10.38 -6.03 -2.90
N ASN A 25 11.49 -6.76 -3.01
CA ASN A 25 11.96 -7.64 -1.95
C ASN A 25 12.01 -6.88 -0.61
N SER A 26 11.52 -7.50 0.46
CA SER A 26 11.50 -6.95 1.82
C SER A 26 12.85 -6.36 2.24
N ILE A 27 13.97 -6.93 1.77
CA ILE A 27 15.31 -6.40 2.03
C ILE A 27 15.52 -5.07 1.29
N CYS A 28 15.20 -4.99 0.00
CA CYS A 28 15.32 -3.74 -0.78
C CYS A 28 14.52 -2.60 -0.17
N ARG A 29 13.33 -2.89 0.39
CA ARG A 29 12.51 -1.90 1.10
C ARG A 29 13.16 -1.44 2.41
N HIS A 30 13.72 -2.36 3.20
CA HIS A 30 14.47 -1.97 4.41
C HIS A 30 15.67 -1.09 4.08
N VAL A 31 16.41 -1.42 3.02
CA VAL A 31 17.51 -0.60 2.52
C VAL A 31 17.00 0.79 2.09
N LEU A 32 15.87 0.87 1.39
CA LEU A 32 15.18 2.12 1.07
C LEU A 32 14.85 2.96 2.32
N ILE A 33 14.35 2.34 3.39
CA ILE A 33 14.03 3.01 4.65
C ILE A 33 15.29 3.54 5.34
N LEU A 34 16.39 2.78 5.28
CA LEU A 34 17.71 3.18 5.79
C LEU A 34 18.32 4.37 5.02
N ILE A 35 17.95 4.55 3.75
CA ILE A 35 18.43 5.66 2.92
C ILE A 35 17.71 6.96 3.31
N ASN A 36 18.33 7.69 4.22
CA ASN A 36 17.88 9.01 4.68
C ASN A 36 18.43 10.18 3.86
N GLY A 37 19.21 9.92 2.81
CA GLY A 37 19.87 10.98 2.03
C GLY A 37 21.10 11.59 2.69
N GLN A 38 21.57 11.04 3.82
CA GLN A 38 22.73 11.55 4.56
C GLN A 38 23.79 10.48 4.79
N SER A 39 23.41 9.20 4.81
CA SER A 39 24.33 8.09 5.05
C SER A 39 25.04 7.68 3.76
N THR A 40 26.34 7.47 3.84
CA THR A 40 27.17 6.95 2.75
C THR A 40 26.97 5.44 2.56
N VAL A 41 27.37 4.91 1.41
CA VAL A 41 27.34 3.46 1.13
C VAL A 41 28.06 2.64 2.23
N GLY A 42 29.23 3.10 2.70
CA GLY A 42 29.98 2.44 3.75
C GLY A 42 29.22 2.40 5.07
N GLU A 43 28.65 3.53 5.49
CA GLU A 43 27.86 3.62 6.73
C GLU A 43 26.57 2.80 6.66
N LEU A 44 25.95 2.70 5.47
CA LEU A 44 24.80 1.85 5.24
C LEU A 44 25.17 0.36 5.31
N ALA A 45 26.35 -0.01 4.81
CA ALA A 45 26.87 -1.37 4.92
C ALA A 45 27.18 -1.74 6.38
N ASP A 46 27.76 -0.83 7.17
CA ASP A 46 28.08 -1.08 8.58
C ASP A 46 26.84 -1.25 9.48
N ARG A 47 25.73 -0.59 9.13
CA ARG A 47 24.46 -0.68 9.88
C ARG A 47 23.62 -1.89 9.50
N ALA A 48 23.89 -2.49 8.35
CA ALA A 48 23.15 -3.62 7.84
C ALA A 48 23.93 -4.92 8.08
N PRO A 49 23.23 -6.06 8.23
CA PRO A 49 23.88 -7.37 8.21
C PRO A 49 24.57 -7.63 6.85
N ASP A 50 25.73 -8.28 6.86
CA ASP A 50 26.44 -8.70 5.65
C ASP A 50 25.58 -9.54 4.69
N SER A 51 24.60 -10.28 5.24
CA SER A 51 23.65 -11.10 4.48
C SER A 51 22.75 -10.29 3.54
N TRP A 52 22.59 -8.98 3.77
CA TRP A 52 21.77 -8.12 2.94
C TRP A 52 22.46 -7.72 1.65
N GLN A 53 23.79 -7.87 1.57
CA GLN A 53 24.60 -7.48 0.42
C GLN A 53 24.21 -6.07 -0.07
N ILE A 54 24.36 -5.08 0.82
CA ILE A 54 23.90 -3.69 0.62
C ILE A 54 24.29 -3.13 -0.74
N ARG A 55 25.48 -3.47 -1.24
CA ARG A 55 25.95 -3.02 -2.54
C ARG A 55 25.08 -3.50 -3.70
N ASP A 56 24.71 -4.77 -3.70
CA ASP A 56 23.85 -5.35 -4.74
C ASP A 56 22.42 -4.79 -4.66
N LYS A 57 21.94 -4.56 -3.43
CA LYS A 57 20.61 -3.97 -3.21
C LYS A 57 20.54 -2.51 -3.63
N LEU A 58 21.58 -1.72 -3.37
CA LEU A 58 21.64 -0.34 -3.85
C LEU A 58 21.69 -0.28 -5.39
N ALA A 59 22.43 -1.17 -6.03
CA ALA A 59 22.43 -1.27 -7.49
C ALA A 59 21.03 -1.65 -8.05
N GLU A 60 20.34 -2.57 -7.39
CA GLU A 60 18.96 -2.95 -7.73
C GLU A 60 17.99 -1.77 -7.56
N LEU A 61 18.09 -1.03 -6.45
CA LEU A 61 17.26 0.15 -6.19
C LEU A 61 17.51 1.29 -7.17
N GLU A 62 18.77 1.50 -7.56
CA GLU A 62 19.18 2.49 -8.55
C GLU A 62 18.66 2.12 -9.95
N SER A 63 18.78 0.84 -10.34
CA SER A 63 18.25 0.31 -11.61
C SER A 63 16.72 0.48 -11.70
N ASN A 64 16.02 0.33 -10.57
CA ASN A 64 14.57 0.55 -10.47
C ASN A 64 14.17 2.04 -10.36
N GLY A 65 15.15 2.96 -10.33
CA GLY A 65 14.92 4.41 -10.23
C GLY A 65 14.33 4.87 -8.90
N LEU A 66 14.48 4.08 -7.83
CA LEU A 66 13.93 4.35 -6.49
C LEU A 66 14.89 5.19 -5.65
N ILE A 67 16.17 5.14 -6.00
CA ILE A 67 17.21 5.95 -5.40
C ILE A 67 18.03 6.59 -6.52
N SER A 68 18.62 7.74 -6.22
CA SER A 68 19.51 8.43 -7.15
C SER A 68 20.78 8.83 -6.41
N THR A 69 21.92 8.75 -7.11
CA THR A 69 23.19 9.26 -6.57
C THR A 69 23.09 10.77 -6.44
N GLY A 70 23.17 11.25 -5.20
CA GLY A 70 22.99 12.67 -4.91
C GLY A 70 24.18 13.49 -5.38
N LYS A 71 24.24 13.85 -6.67
CA LYS A 71 24.76 15.17 -7.02
C LYS A 71 23.71 16.15 -6.52
N THR A 72 23.96 16.69 -5.33
CA THR A 72 23.15 17.69 -4.63
C THR A 72 22.67 18.78 -5.59
N THR A 73 21.48 18.59 -6.14
CA THR A 73 20.75 19.66 -6.79
C THR A 73 19.48 19.84 -5.97
N LYS A 74 19.63 20.67 -4.93
CA LYS A 74 18.58 21.30 -4.16
C LYS A 74 17.39 21.63 -5.07
N VAL A 75 16.27 20.92 -4.92
CA VAL A 75 14.98 21.40 -5.42
C VAL A 75 14.23 21.94 -4.21
N ALA A 76 14.29 23.25 -4.11
CA ALA A 76 13.50 24.04 -3.20
C ALA A 76 12.02 23.99 -3.63
N VAL A 77 11.17 23.75 -2.63
CA VAL A 77 9.92 24.48 -2.35
C VAL A 77 8.86 24.51 -3.47
N ALA A 78 7.71 23.88 -3.18
CA ALA A 78 6.44 24.00 -3.89
C ALA A 78 6.03 25.47 -4.13
N PRO A 79 5.21 25.78 -5.14
CA PRO A 79 3.76 25.70 -4.93
C PRO A 79 2.95 25.24 -6.17
N ALA A 80 1.74 24.73 -5.92
CA ALA A 80 0.63 24.68 -6.90
C ALA A 80 0.29 26.13 -7.38
N PRO A 81 -0.38 26.40 -8.54
CA PRO A 81 -1.59 25.69 -9.00
C PRO A 81 -1.88 25.64 -10.54
N VAL A 82 -3.05 25.07 -10.85
CA VAL A 82 -4.01 25.26 -11.97
C VAL A 82 -3.95 24.52 -13.34
N ILE A 83 -4.94 23.60 -13.46
CA ILE A 83 -6.05 23.45 -14.47
C ILE A 83 -5.76 23.11 -15.96
N GLU A 84 -6.52 22.09 -16.45
CA GLU A 84 -6.99 21.81 -17.84
C GLU A 84 -5.98 21.23 -18.86
N THR A 85 -6.23 20.18 -19.66
CA THR A 85 -7.45 19.67 -20.32
C THR A 85 -7.27 18.20 -20.78
N MET A 86 -8.37 17.46 -20.70
CA MET A 86 -8.82 16.22 -21.36
C MET A 86 -7.90 15.44 -22.34
N ALA A 87 -7.75 14.13 -22.06
CA ALA A 87 -8.07 13.04 -23.00
C ALA A 87 -8.03 11.69 -22.24
N ASP A 88 -9.05 10.85 -22.46
CA ASP A 88 -9.27 9.50 -21.91
C ASP A 88 -8.01 8.61 -21.79
N PRO A 89 -8.00 7.68 -20.82
CA PRO A 89 -8.06 6.29 -21.27
C PRO A 89 -8.89 5.35 -20.40
N VAL A 90 -9.66 4.51 -21.11
CA VAL A 90 -9.76 3.05 -20.97
C VAL A 90 -9.44 2.49 -19.57
N VAL A 91 -10.54 2.15 -18.92
CA VAL A 91 -10.68 1.12 -17.89
C VAL A 91 -10.32 -0.25 -18.46
N GLU A 92 -9.27 -0.88 -17.94
CA GLU A 92 -9.16 -2.33 -17.78
C GLU A 92 -8.10 -2.60 -16.71
N GLN A 93 -8.56 -2.95 -15.50
CA GLN A 93 -8.51 -4.31 -14.94
C GLN A 93 -7.24 -4.55 -14.15
N GLN A 94 -7.36 -4.78 -12.83
CA GLN A 94 -6.57 -5.80 -12.12
C GLN A 94 -7.41 -6.45 -11.00
N ASP A 95 -7.89 -7.65 -11.34
CA ASP A 95 -8.05 -8.85 -10.50
C ASP A 95 -6.77 -9.06 -9.65
N GLU A 96 -6.88 -9.37 -8.36
CA GLU A 96 -6.67 -10.72 -7.78
C GLU A 96 -5.21 -11.22 -7.96
N THR A 97 -4.44 -11.67 -6.96
CA THR A 97 -4.77 -12.30 -5.67
C THR A 97 -3.48 -12.41 -4.81
N GLU A 98 -3.65 -12.39 -3.47
CA GLU A 98 -3.03 -13.24 -2.43
C GLU A 98 -1.51 -13.55 -2.42
N ALA A 99 -0.79 -13.69 -1.31
CA ALA A 99 -1.05 -13.77 0.14
C ALA A 99 0.30 -13.42 0.83
N THR A 100 0.39 -13.11 2.12
CA THR A 100 0.64 -14.13 3.15
C THR A 100 0.68 -13.43 4.51
N ASP A 101 -0.14 -13.97 5.41
CA ASP A 101 0.03 -14.25 6.83
C ASP A 101 0.96 -13.40 7.75
N ALA A 102 0.38 -13.15 8.91
CA ALA A 102 0.71 -12.31 10.08
C ALA A 102 2.03 -12.72 10.80
N PRO A 103 2.50 -12.06 11.91
CA PRO A 103 1.74 -11.20 12.83
C PRO A 103 2.46 -9.95 13.40
N ALA A 104 1.68 -8.91 13.73
CA ALA A 104 2.03 -7.98 14.79
C ALA A 104 0.75 -7.39 15.41
N ASP A 105 0.67 -7.53 16.73
CA ASP A 105 -0.48 -7.45 17.62
C ASP A 105 -0.84 -5.99 18.02
N VAL A 106 -2.09 -5.79 18.45
CA VAL A 106 -2.65 -4.67 19.27
C VAL A 106 -2.96 -3.31 18.61
N ALA A 107 -4.02 -3.27 17.79
CA ALA A 107 -5.09 -2.27 17.88
C ALA A 107 -6.28 -2.78 17.06
N LEU A 108 -7.43 -3.02 17.70
CA LEU A 108 -8.64 -3.49 17.04
C LEU A 108 -9.19 -2.36 16.14
N ASN A 109 -8.67 -2.23 14.93
CA ASN A 109 -9.27 -1.33 13.94
C ASN A 109 -10.54 -1.99 13.41
N LEU A 110 -11.68 -1.34 13.63
CA LEU A 110 -13.00 -1.77 13.15
C LEU A 110 -12.99 -2.05 11.63
N ILE A 111 -12.21 -1.28 10.88
CA ILE A 111 -11.97 -1.44 9.44
C ILE A 111 -11.33 -2.79 9.12
N ASP A 112 -10.31 -3.22 9.87
CA ASP A 112 -9.65 -4.51 9.65
C ASP A 112 -10.58 -5.70 9.96
N ALA A 113 -11.43 -5.56 10.97
CA ALA A 113 -12.46 -6.56 11.27
C ALA A 113 -13.52 -6.67 10.15
N LEU A 114 -13.92 -5.55 9.55
CA LEU A 114 -14.84 -5.53 8.39
C LEU A 114 -14.19 -6.14 7.15
N ILE A 115 -12.90 -5.90 6.92
CA ILE A 115 -12.16 -6.50 5.80
C ILE A 115 -12.10 -8.02 5.95
N ALA A 116 -11.73 -8.52 7.12
CA ALA A 116 -11.69 -9.95 7.39
C ALA A 116 -13.06 -10.63 7.22
N ALA A 117 -14.14 -9.95 7.61
CA ALA A 117 -15.51 -10.42 7.41
C ALA A 117 -15.89 -10.48 5.91
N ALA A 118 -15.45 -9.49 5.13
CA ALA A 118 -15.69 -9.45 3.69
C ALA A 118 -14.97 -10.59 2.97
N GLU A 119 -13.69 -10.81 3.26
CA GLU A 119 -12.87 -11.85 2.66
C GLU A 119 -13.41 -13.25 2.99
N GLN A 120 -13.84 -13.49 4.23
CA GLN A 120 -14.46 -14.78 4.61
C GLN A 120 -15.78 -15.06 3.91
N THR A 121 -16.55 -14.02 3.57
CA THR A 121 -17.87 -14.19 2.93
C THR A 121 -17.79 -14.34 1.42
N LEU A 122 -16.93 -13.53 0.79
CA LEU A 122 -16.86 -13.34 -0.66
C LEU A 122 -15.68 -14.08 -1.31
N GLY A 123 -14.65 -14.44 -0.55
CA GLY A 123 -13.42 -15.03 -1.09
C GLY A 123 -12.74 -14.10 -2.11
N GLY A 124 -12.33 -14.62 -3.27
CA GLY A 124 -11.62 -13.86 -4.32
C GLY A 124 -12.35 -12.60 -4.81
N SER A 125 -13.68 -12.60 -4.78
CA SER A 125 -14.49 -11.42 -5.18
C SER A 125 -14.53 -10.30 -4.12
N ALA A 126 -13.89 -10.48 -2.96
CA ALA A 126 -13.86 -9.47 -1.89
C ALA A 126 -13.00 -8.24 -2.24
N ALA A 127 -12.09 -8.34 -3.21
CA ALA A 127 -11.10 -7.30 -3.50
C ALA A 127 -11.72 -5.88 -3.66
N LYS A 128 -12.82 -5.77 -4.41
CA LYS A 128 -13.54 -4.50 -4.60
C LYS A 128 -14.22 -3.98 -3.32
N VAL A 129 -14.71 -4.90 -2.49
CA VAL A 129 -15.37 -4.59 -1.21
C VAL A 129 -14.34 -4.14 -0.18
N VAL A 130 -13.22 -4.85 -0.08
CA VAL A 130 -12.08 -4.55 0.80
C VAL A 130 -11.48 -3.19 0.44
N ALA A 131 -11.24 -2.91 -0.84
CA ALA A 131 -10.74 -1.61 -1.28
C ALA A 131 -11.70 -0.47 -0.90
N ARG A 132 -13.02 -0.71 -0.96
CA ARG A 132 -14.01 0.30 -0.60
C ARG A 132 -14.05 0.58 0.90
N ILE A 133 -13.88 -0.47 1.72
CA ILE A 133 -13.82 -0.36 3.19
C ILE A 133 -12.51 0.30 3.66
N LYS A 134 -11.38 0.04 2.99
CA LYS A 134 -10.10 0.71 3.29
C LYS A 134 -10.10 2.20 2.94
N ASN A 135 -10.85 2.58 1.90
CA ASN A 135 -10.98 3.97 1.47
C ASN A 135 -12.14 4.70 2.15
N SER A 136 -12.92 4.03 3.00
CA SER A 136 -13.97 4.69 3.76
C SER A 136 -13.43 5.35 5.02
N GLY A 137 -14.01 6.49 5.39
CA GLY A 137 -13.66 7.18 6.62
C GLY A 137 -13.96 6.32 7.85
N GLU A 138 -13.23 6.61 8.94
CA GLU A 138 -13.35 5.91 10.23
C GLU A 138 -14.63 6.26 11.00
N ASP A 139 -15.47 7.15 10.46
CA ASP A 139 -16.75 7.55 11.05
C ASP A 139 -17.83 6.47 10.87
N ASP A 140 -18.60 6.20 11.93
CA ASP A 140 -19.72 5.24 11.91
C ASP A 140 -20.71 5.46 10.74
N ALA A 141 -20.99 6.72 10.40
CA ALA A 141 -21.86 7.08 9.28
C ALA A 141 -21.22 6.77 7.92
N ALA A 142 -19.91 6.97 7.78
CA ALA A 142 -19.16 6.64 6.58
C ALA A 142 -19.04 5.12 6.41
N ILE A 143 -18.82 4.39 7.50
CA ILE A 143 -18.76 2.93 7.53
C ILE A 143 -20.11 2.32 7.14
N LYS A 144 -21.22 2.77 7.73
CA LYS A 144 -22.57 2.29 7.35
C LYS A 144 -22.89 2.55 5.88
N THR A 145 -22.60 3.75 5.38
CA THR A 145 -22.80 4.09 3.96
C THR A 145 -21.96 3.21 3.03
N THR A 146 -20.76 2.85 3.48
CA THR A 146 -19.84 1.98 2.75
C THR A 146 -20.33 0.54 2.74
N VAL A 147 -20.77 0.02 3.88
CA VAL A 147 -21.40 -1.29 4.02
C VAL A 147 -22.61 -1.42 3.08
N ASP A 148 -23.53 -0.45 3.08
CA ASP A 148 -24.69 -0.45 2.17
C ASP A 148 -24.28 -0.47 0.69
N SER A 149 -23.23 0.29 0.34
CA SER A 149 -22.69 0.30 -1.02
C SER A 149 -22.07 -1.05 -1.40
N CYS A 150 -21.34 -1.69 -0.48
CA CYS A 150 -20.73 -3.01 -0.67
C CYS A 150 -21.79 -4.10 -0.84
N VAL A 151 -22.82 -4.10 0.00
CA VAL A 151 -23.94 -5.05 -0.07
C VAL A 151 -24.64 -4.93 -1.44
N LYS A 152 -24.95 -3.71 -1.89
CA LYS A 152 -25.54 -3.49 -3.23
C LYS A 152 -24.64 -3.99 -4.36
N LEU A 153 -23.33 -3.73 -4.29
CA LEU A 153 -22.39 -4.23 -5.29
C LEU A 153 -22.38 -5.76 -5.32
N VAL A 154 -22.40 -6.42 -4.17
CA VAL A 154 -22.40 -7.89 -4.09
C VAL A 154 -23.72 -8.48 -4.57
N THR A 155 -24.86 -7.83 -4.29
CA THR A 155 -26.17 -8.24 -4.85
C THR A 155 -26.15 -8.20 -6.37
N LEU A 156 -25.54 -7.15 -6.96
CA LEU A 156 -25.49 -6.95 -8.41
C LEU A 156 -24.46 -7.82 -9.14
N ILE A 157 -23.31 -8.06 -8.51
CA ILE A 157 -22.14 -8.69 -9.16
C ILE A 157 -22.02 -10.18 -8.82
N VAL A 158 -22.38 -10.58 -7.59
CA VAL A 158 -22.14 -11.93 -7.07
C VAL A 158 -23.46 -12.69 -6.91
N SER A 159 -24.26 -12.33 -5.90
CA SER A 159 -25.60 -12.88 -5.65
C SER A 159 -26.24 -12.20 -4.45
N GLU A 160 -27.57 -12.21 -4.41
CA GLU A 160 -28.36 -11.73 -3.26
C GLU A 160 -28.05 -12.51 -1.98
N SER A 161 -27.87 -13.84 -2.07
CA SER A 161 -27.52 -14.68 -0.92
C SER A 161 -26.19 -14.28 -0.28
N LYS A 162 -25.16 -14.00 -1.09
CA LYS A 162 -23.85 -13.55 -0.59
C LYS A 162 -23.91 -12.15 0.00
N ALA A 163 -24.76 -11.28 -0.53
CA ALA A 163 -24.95 -9.93 -0.01
C ALA A 163 -25.59 -9.94 1.40
N VAL A 164 -26.53 -10.85 1.63
CA VAL A 164 -27.17 -11.04 2.95
C VAL A 164 -26.17 -11.60 3.98
N GLU A 165 -25.35 -12.60 3.60
CA GLU A 165 -24.28 -13.13 4.45
C GLU A 165 -23.27 -12.04 4.83
N LEU A 166 -22.89 -11.20 3.85
CA LEU A 166 -21.91 -10.13 4.05
C LEU A 166 -22.45 -9.09 5.02
N ARG A 167 -23.71 -8.68 4.84
CA ARG A 167 -24.34 -7.70 5.73
C ARG A 167 -24.44 -8.21 7.16
N LYS A 168 -24.80 -9.48 7.33
CA LYS A 168 -24.84 -10.11 8.66
C LYS A 168 -23.45 -10.11 9.32
N ALA A 169 -22.40 -10.40 8.56
CA ALA A 169 -21.03 -10.36 9.07
C ALA A 169 -20.61 -8.93 9.48
N PHE A 170 -21.01 -7.91 8.71
CA PHE A 170 -20.75 -6.51 9.05
C PHE A 170 -21.52 -6.03 10.27
N ASP A 171 -22.80 -6.40 10.41
CA ASP A 171 -23.60 -6.07 11.60
C ASP A 171 -23.03 -6.71 12.87
N GLN A 172 -22.48 -7.93 12.78
CA GLN A 172 -21.77 -8.59 13.89
C GLN A 172 -20.50 -7.82 14.29
N VAL A 173 -19.73 -7.34 13.31
CA VAL A 173 -18.52 -6.54 13.55
C VAL A 173 -18.84 -5.18 14.15
N LEU A 174 -19.95 -4.56 13.73
CA LEU A 174 -20.46 -3.30 14.28
C LEU A 174 -21.17 -3.46 15.63
N GLY A 175 -21.35 -4.68 16.13
CA GLY A 175 -22.02 -4.96 17.40
C GLY A 175 -23.53 -4.70 17.38
N ASN A 176 -24.15 -4.73 16.20
CA ASN A 176 -25.53 -4.30 15.95
C ASN A 176 -26.56 -5.46 16.02
N SER A 177 -26.21 -6.59 16.66
CA SER A 177 -27.01 -7.83 16.83
C SER A 177 -28.41 -7.63 17.42
#